data_AF-A0A7S3B0L8-F1
#
_entry.id   AF-A0A7S3B0L8-F1
#
_cell.length_a   1.000
_cell.length_b   1.000
_cell.length_c   1.000
_cell.angle_alpha   90.00
_cell.angle_beta   90.00
_cell.angle_gamma   90.00
#
_symmetry.space_group_name_H-M   'P 1'
#
loop_
_entity.id
_entity.type
_entity.pdbx_description
1 polymer ?
#
loop_
_entity_poly.entity_id
_entity_poly.type
_entity_poly.pdbx_seq_one_letter_code
_entity_poly.pdbx_strand_id
1 'polypeptide(L)'
;QTYQVNAFLKYRVGSLTWNRTLNCYIGPWKCRQTIIERLQSNPEEVELTIGFDERAVAEEAAQRQAAVAEEEAQRQVALRAEAESKAEREAEREAKREAAQEEAMRKAAEARAAQLGRCVICLENASTCAVVPCGHRCCCSTCSQNIRTLRACPICRAKVTNIITVFDA
;
A
#
# COMPACT_ATOMS: atom_id res chain seq x y z
N GLN A 1 13.40 33.39 45.34
CA GLN A 1 14.79 32.95 45.59
C GLN A 1 15.71 34.05 45.08
N THR A 2 16.58 34.58 45.93
CA THR A 2 17.62 35.55 45.58
C THR A 2 18.83 34.82 45.04
N TYR A 3 19.28 35.18 43.83
CA TYR A 3 20.40 34.52 43.15
C TYR A 3 21.60 35.45 43.11
N GLN A 4 22.79 34.95 43.51
CA GLN A 4 24.04 35.70 43.37
C GLN A 4 24.48 35.74 41.90
N VAL A 5 24.75 36.95 41.41
CA VAL A 5 25.02 37.31 40.00
C VAL A 5 26.45 36.93 39.56
N ASN A 6 26.97 35.77 39.97
CA ASN A 6 28.33 35.34 39.61
C ASN A 6 28.40 34.41 38.39
N ALA A 7 27.25 34.04 37.82
CA ALA A 7 27.19 33.34 36.54
C ALA A 7 26.43 34.22 35.55
N PHE A 8 27.14 34.76 34.55
CA PHE A 8 26.52 35.45 33.40
C PHE A 8 25.63 34.47 32.64
N LEU A 9 24.37 34.37 33.05
CA LEU A 9 23.37 33.52 32.43
C LEU A 9 22.96 34.13 31.08
N LYS A 10 23.18 33.36 30.01
CA LYS A 10 22.67 33.63 28.65
C LYS A 10 21.14 33.46 28.65
N TYR A 11 20.36 34.48 29.01
CA TYR A 11 18.91 34.48 28.77
C TYR A 11 18.43 35.77 28.12
N ARG A 12 17.43 35.63 27.23
CA ARG A 12 16.78 36.70 26.46
C ARG A 12 15.62 37.24 27.31
N VAL A 13 15.73 38.46 27.84
CA VAL A 13 14.68 39.09 28.67
C VAL A 13 13.68 39.82 27.78
N GLY A 14 12.40 39.41 27.81
CA GLY A 14 11.35 39.82 26.86
C GLY A 14 10.53 41.06 27.23
N SER A 15 10.43 41.44 28.51
CA SER A 15 9.75 42.67 28.92
C SER A 15 10.39 43.22 30.18
N LEU A 16 10.36 44.54 30.27
CA LEU A 16 11.35 45.32 30.97
C LEU A 16 10.47 46.48 31.54
N THR A 17 10.58 46.78 32.83
CA THR A 17 9.61 47.59 33.61
C THR A 17 10.18 48.95 34.06
N TRP A 18 9.45 50.05 33.86
CA TRP A 18 9.88 51.41 34.23
C TRP A 18 9.89 51.65 35.75
N ASN A 19 11.01 52.17 36.29
CA ASN A 19 11.12 52.57 37.68
C ASN A 19 11.16 54.10 37.82
N ARG A 20 10.20 54.64 38.60
CA ARG A 20 9.93 56.08 38.72
C ARG A 20 10.90 56.83 39.64
N THR A 21 11.59 56.13 40.54
CA THR A 21 12.57 56.73 41.47
C THR A 21 13.95 56.85 40.83
N LEU A 22 14.30 55.92 39.93
CA LEU A 22 15.61 55.83 39.26
C LEU A 22 15.66 56.50 37.88
N ASN A 23 14.53 57.03 37.41
CA ASN A 23 14.35 57.66 36.12
C ASN A 23 14.88 56.85 34.92
N CYS A 24 14.64 55.53 34.87
CA CYS A 24 15.06 54.71 33.72
C CYS A 24 14.15 53.51 33.42
N TYR A 25 14.06 53.19 32.12
CA TYR A 25 13.39 52.00 31.62
C TYR A 25 14.33 50.84 31.81
N ILE A 26 13.82 49.82 32.46
CA ILE A 26 14.25 48.48 32.19
C ILE A 26 13.46 48.25 30.87
N GLY A 27 14.14 48.23 29.69
CA GLY A 27 13.74 48.00 28.24
C GLY A 27 14.70 47.09 27.41
N PRO A 28 14.30 46.06 26.60
CA PRO A 28 15.18 44.95 26.15
C PRO A 28 16.58 45.33 25.63
N TRP A 29 17.60 44.53 25.97
CA TRP A 29 19.05 44.52 25.64
C TRP A 29 19.87 45.84 25.70
N LYS A 30 19.30 47.00 25.35
CA LYS A 30 20.00 48.31 25.39
C LYS A 30 20.32 48.78 26.81
N CYS A 31 19.63 48.24 27.82
CA CYS A 31 19.90 48.54 29.22
C CYS A 31 20.99 47.64 29.84
N ARG A 32 21.56 46.68 29.09
CA ARG A 32 22.53 45.72 29.63
C ARG A 32 23.77 46.40 30.22
N GLN A 33 24.34 47.38 29.53
CA GLN A 33 25.54 48.08 29.98
C GLN A 33 25.29 48.86 31.28
N THR A 34 24.21 49.65 31.31
CA THR A 34 23.83 50.47 32.47
C THR A 34 23.41 49.64 33.68
N ILE A 35 22.76 48.48 33.45
CA ILE A 35 22.42 47.53 34.51
C ILE A 35 23.68 46.87 35.06
N ILE A 36 24.63 46.46 34.20
CA ILE A 36 25.93 45.89 34.62
C ILE A 36 26.72 46.91 35.44
N GLU A 37 26.84 48.14 34.98
CA GLU A 37 27.57 49.21 35.65
C GLU A 37 26.96 49.52 37.03
N ARG A 38 25.62 49.55 37.14
CA ARG A 38 24.92 49.79 38.43
C ARG A 38 25.01 48.61 39.40
N LEU A 39 24.94 47.37 38.90
CA LEU A 39 25.18 46.15 39.69
C LEU A 39 26.61 46.11 40.25
N GLN A 40 27.58 46.56 39.47
CA GLN A 40 28.98 46.64 39.89
C GLN A 40 29.22 47.75 40.92
N SER A 41 28.50 48.87 40.82
CA SER A 41 28.65 49.98 41.76
C SER A 41 27.89 49.80 43.08
N ASN A 42 26.67 49.24 43.05
CA ASN A 42 25.80 49.04 44.22
C ASN A 42 25.01 47.71 44.13
N PRO A 43 25.60 46.57 44.52
CA PRO A 43 24.98 45.25 44.36
C PRO A 43 23.82 44.96 45.33
N GLU A 44 23.72 45.66 46.46
CA GLU A 44 22.68 45.42 47.49
C GLU A 44 21.33 46.09 47.18
N GLU A 45 21.27 46.98 46.19
CA GLU A 45 20.09 47.81 45.89
C GLU A 45 19.27 47.33 44.69
N VAL A 46 19.66 46.20 44.07
CA VAL A 46 19.08 45.73 42.81
C VAL A 46 18.28 44.43 42.99
N GLU A 47 16.96 44.55 43.06
CA GLU A 47 16.04 43.41 43.06
C GLU A 47 15.64 43.08 41.61
N LEU A 48 16.14 41.95 41.08
CA LEU A 48 15.85 41.49 39.70
C LEU A 48 14.68 40.51 39.71
N THR A 49 13.55 40.92 39.15
CA THR A 49 12.41 40.00 38.90
C THR A 49 12.51 39.47 37.48
N ILE A 50 12.91 38.20 37.34
CA ILE A 50 12.90 37.49 36.06
C ILE A 50 11.48 36.98 35.81
N GLY A 51 10.73 37.67 34.95
CA GLY A 51 9.45 37.16 34.44
C GLY A 51 9.70 36.12 33.37
N PHE A 52 9.19 34.90 33.56
CA PHE A 52 9.10 33.93 32.47
C PHE A 52 7.92 34.32 31.59
N ASP A 53 8.15 34.56 30.31
CA ASP A 53 7.07 34.75 29.36
C ASP A 53 6.48 33.38 29.03
N GLU A 54 5.54 32.95 29.87
CA GLU A 54 4.84 31.68 29.71
C GLU A 54 4.15 31.58 28.34
N ARG A 55 3.76 32.70 27.74
CA ARG A 55 3.18 32.74 26.39
C ARG A 55 4.23 32.42 25.34
N ALA A 56 5.41 33.03 25.42
CA ALA A 56 6.50 32.72 24.49
C ALA A 56 6.96 31.26 24.58
N VAL A 57 7.02 30.69 25.80
CA VAL A 57 7.35 29.27 26.00
C VAL A 57 6.26 28.37 25.42
N ALA A 58 4.98 28.72 25.62
CA ALA A 58 3.85 27.98 25.06
C ALA A 58 3.79 28.08 23.52
N GLU A 59 4.09 29.24 22.95
CA GLU A 59 4.17 29.44 21.49
C GLU A 59 5.31 28.61 20.88
N GLU A 60 6.48 28.59 21.50
CA GLU A 60 7.60 27.76 21.03
C GLU A 60 7.30 26.26 21.15
N ALA A 61 6.62 25.84 22.23
CA ALA A 61 6.16 24.47 22.38
C ALA A 61 5.11 24.09 21.32
N ALA A 62 4.16 24.98 21.03
CA ALA A 62 3.14 24.78 19.99
C ALA A 62 3.78 24.70 18.59
N GLN A 63 4.76 25.55 18.29
CA GLN A 63 5.51 25.49 17.03
C GLN A 63 6.27 24.17 16.87
N ARG A 64 6.92 23.69 17.93
CA ARG A 64 7.59 22.38 17.92
C ARG A 64 6.60 21.23 17.72
N GLN A 65 5.45 21.27 18.39
CA GLN A 65 4.39 20.27 18.21
C GLN A 65 3.82 20.30 16.79
N ALA A 66 3.61 21.49 16.22
CA ALA A 66 3.16 21.64 14.83
C ALA A 66 4.18 21.07 13.84
N ALA A 67 5.48 21.31 14.03
CA ALA A 67 6.53 20.75 13.18
C ALA A 67 6.57 19.21 13.24
N VAL A 68 6.44 18.63 14.45
CA VAL A 68 6.36 17.16 14.61
C VAL A 68 5.11 16.61 13.92
N ALA A 69 3.96 17.25 14.09
CA ALA A 69 2.71 16.81 13.46
C ALA A 69 2.79 16.88 11.93
N GLU A 70 3.47 17.90 11.37
CA GLU A 70 3.69 18.01 9.94
C GLU A 70 4.61 16.89 9.42
N GLU A 71 5.72 16.60 10.11
CA GLU A 71 6.63 15.49 9.76
C GLU A 71 5.90 14.13 9.83
N GLU A 72 5.11 13.91 10.87
CA GLU A 72 4.29 12.69 11.00
C GLU A 72 3.25 12.55 9.89
N ALA A 73 2.59 13.66 9.51
CA ALA A 73 1.64 13.66 8.40
C ALA A 73 2.33 13.32 7.07
N GLN A 74 3.50 13.90 6.80
CA GLN A 74 4.29 13.58 5.61
C GLN A 74 4.71 12.11 5.58
N ARG A 75 5.14 11.56 6.73
CA ARG A 75 5.49 10.14 6.86
C ARG A 75 4.30 9.22 6.59
N GLN A 76 3.11 9.58 7.10
CA GLN A 76 1.89 8.82 6.86
C GLN A 76 1.49 8.81 5.37
N VAL A 77 1.63 9.94 4.68
CA VAL A 77 1.39 10.02 3.23
C VAL A 77 2.35 9.11 2.46
N ALA A 78 3.65 9.13 2.80
CA ALA A 78 4.64 8.27 2.14
C ALA A 78 4.34 6.77 2.33
N LEU A 79 4.01 6.36 3.56
CA LEU A 79 3.67 4.96 3.86
C LEU A 79 2.43 4.47 3.10
N ARG A 80 1.42 5.33 2.94
CA ARG A 80 0.22 5.00 2.14
C ARG A 80 0.55 4.83 0.66
N ALA A 81 1.34 5.74 0.09
CA ALA A 81 1.76 5.65 -1.31
C ALA A 81 2.59 4.37 -1.58
N GLU A 82 3.47 3.99 -0.66
CA GLU A 82 4.21 2.72 -0.75
C GLU A 82 3.30 1.50 -0.67
N ALA A 83 2.32 1.50 0.24
CA ALA A 83 1.35 0.42 0.39
C ALA A 83 0.48 0.25 -0.86
N GLU A 84 -0.01 1.36 -1.44
CA GLU A 84 -0.77 1.37 -2.69
C GLU A 84 0.04 0.82 -3.85
N SER A 85 1.29 1.29 -4.04
CA SER A 85 2.17 0.78 -5.09
C SER A 85 2.48 -0.71 -4.93
N LYS A 86 2.65 -1.18 -3.69
CA LYS A 86 2.87 -2.60 -3.40
C LYS A 86 1.62 -3.44 -3.73
N ALA A 87 0.45 -2.96 -3.34
CA ALA A 87 -0.82 -3.63 -3.62
C ALA A 87 -1.09 -3.76 -5.13
N GLU A 88 -0.82 -2.71 -5.91
CA GLU A 88 -0.97 -2.72 -7.36
C GLU A 88 -0.05 -3.76 -8.03
N ARG A 89 1.23 -3.81 -7.62
CA ARG A 89 2.19 -4.82 -8.12
C ARG A 89 1.80 -6.25 -7.77
N GLU A 90 1.19 -6.45 -6.60
CA GLU A 90 0.71 -7.75 -6.17
C GLU A 90 -0.52 -8.20 -6.96
N ALA A 91 -1.49 -7.31 -7.16
CA ALA A 91 -2.66 -7.55 -8.01
C ALA A 91 -2.27 -7.86 -9.46
N GLU A 92 -1.30 -7.14 -10.04
CA GLU A 92 -0.80 -7.43 -11.39
C GLU A 92 -0.16 -8.83 -11.48
N ARG A 93 0.61 -9.22 -10.45
CA ARG A 93 1.23 -10.54 -10.38
C ARG A 93 0.21 -11.65 -10.24
N GLU A 94 -0.85 -11.44 -9.47
CA GLU A 94 -1.95 -12.38 -9.31
C GLU A 94 -2.71 -12.56 -10.63
N ALA A 95 -3.10 -11.48 -11.28
CA ALA A 95 -3.75 -11.52 -12.60
C ALA A 95 -2.91 -12.25 -13.65
N LYS A 96 -1.58 -12.02 -13.67
CA LYS A 96 -0.66 -12.75 -14.55
C LYS A 96 -0.59 -14.25 -14.24
N ARG A 97 -0.66 -14.64 -12.96
CA ARG A 97 -0.68 -16.05 -12.55
C ARG A 97 -1.97 -16.74 -12.96
N GLU A 98 -3.11 -16.09 -12.76
CA GLU A 98 -4.42 -16.61 -13.18
C GLU A 98 -4.49 -16.81 -14.69
N ALA A 99 -4.07 -15.82 -15.47
CA ALA A 99 -4.01 -15.92 -16.93
C ALA A 99 -3.08 -17.06 -17.40
N ALA A 100 -1.91 -17.22 -16.77
CA ALA A 100 -1.00 -18.31 -17.09
C ALA A 100 -1.57 -19.70 -16.73
N GLN A 101 -2.30 -19.80 -15.61
CA GLN A 101 -2.99 -21.04 -15.22
C GLN A 101 -4.11 -21.40 -16.19
N GLU A 102 -4.92 -20.43 -16.60
CA GLU A 102 -5.97 -20.63 -17.60
C GLU A 102 -5.38 -21.08 -18.94
N GLU A 103 -4.31 -20.42 -19.41
CA GLU A 103 -3.62 -20.81 -20.64
C GLU A 103 -3.04 -22.23 -20.54
N ALA A 104 -2.43 -22.59 -19.41
CA ALA A 104 -1.92 -23.93 -19.17
C ALA A 104 -3.04 -24.98 -19.17
N MET A 105 -4.18 -24.70 -18.54
CA MET A 105 -5.35 -25.59 -18.55
C MET A 105 -5.90 -25.76 -19.97
N ARG A 106 -6.01 -24.67 -20.75
CA ARG A 106 -6.44 -24.74 -22.16
C ARG A 106 -5.50 -25.60 -23.00
N LYS A 107 -4.18 -25.38 -22.90
CA LYS A 107 -3.18 -26.20 -23.61
C LYS A 107 -3.24 -27.67 -23.21
N ALA A 108 -3.45 -27.97 -21.93
CA ALA A 108 -3.62 -29.34 -21.46
C ALA A 108 -4.89 -30.00 -22.03
N ALA A 109 -6.01 -29.26 -22.08
CA ALA A 109 -7.25 -29.72 -22.68
C ALA A 109 -7.11 -29.96 -24.20
N GLU A 110 -6.44 -29.06 -24.92
CA GLU A 110 -6.14 -29.20 -26.34
C GLU A 110 -5.23 -30.41 -26.62
N ALA A 111 -4.19 -30.60 -25.80
CA ALA A 111 -3.30 -31.76 -25.90
C ALA A 111 -4.05 -33.08 -25.67
N ARG A 112 -4.94 -33.12 -24.67
CA ARG A 112 -5.81 -34.29 -24.41
C ARG A 112 -6.77 -34.55 -25.58
N ALA A 113 -7.38 -33.50 -26.13
CA ALA A 113 -8.27 -33.62 -27.29
C ALA A 113 -7.50 -34.09 -28.55
N ALA A 114 -6.25 -33.66 -28.72
CA ALA A 114 -5.38 -34.14 -29.80
C ALA A 114 -5.04 -35.62 -29.66
N GLN A 115 -4.75 -36.11 -28.44
CA GLN A 115 -4.50 -37.53 -28.18
C GLN A 115 -5.73 -38.41 -28.45
N LEU A 116 -6.92 -37.94 -28.10
CA LEU A 116 -8.17 -38.70 -28.23
C LEU A 116 -8.78 -38.64 -29.63
N GLY A 117 -8.31 -37.74 -30.51
CA GLY A 117 -8.91 -37.49 -31.81
C GLY A 117 -10.25 -36.75 -31.73
N ARG A 118 -10.53 -35.87 -32.69
CA ARG A 118 -11.77 -35.08 -32.74
C ARG A 118 -12.91 -35.87 -33.40
N CYS A 119 -14.14 -35.54 -33.03
CA CYS A 119 -15.34 -36.07 -33.67
C CYS A 119 -15.32 -35.75 -35.16
N VAL A 120 -15.42 -36.78 -36.02
CA VAL A 120 -15.40 -36.59 -37.49
C VAL A 120 -16.66 -35.94 -38.05
N ILE A 121 -17.66 -35.66 -37.18
CA ILE A 121 -18.94 -35.07 -37.56
C ILE A 121 -18.94 -33.57 -37.30
N CYS A 122 -18.66 -33.13 -36.05
CA CYS A 122 -18.63 -31.71 -35.73
C CYS A 122 -17.22 -31.08 -35.78
N LEU A 123 -16.15 -31.89 -35.80
CA LEU A 123 -14.74 -31.47 -35.78
C LEU A 123 -14.33 -30.58 -34.60
N GLU A 124 -15.22 -30.43 -33.63
CA GLU A 124 -15.09 -29.52 -32.49
C GLU A 124 -14.84 -30.30 -31.20
N ASN A 125 -15.72 -31.25 -30.90
CA ASN A 125 -15.68 -32.03 -29.66
C ASN A 125 -14.74 -33.23 -29.80
N ALA A 126 -14.11 -33.65 -28.69
CA ALA A 126 -13.34 -34.89 -28.63
C ALA A 126 -14.23 -36.09 -29.01
N SER A 127 -13.67 -37.04 -29.76
CA SER A 127 -14.34 -38.31 -29.98
C SER A 127 -14.41 -39.03 -28.63
N THR A 128 -15.60 -39.42 -28.18
CA THR A 128 -15.83 -40.09 -26.89
C THR A 128 -16.72 -41.31 -27.04
N CYS A 129 -17.13 -41.64 -28.26
CA CYS A 129 -18.06 -42.73 -28.54
C CYS A 129 -17.44 -43.69 -29.56
N ALA A 130 -17.50 -44.98 -29.24
CA ALA A 130 -17.09 -46.08 -30.12
C ALA A 130 -18.32 -46.78 -30.71
N VAL A 131 -18.24 -47.11 -32.00
CA VAL A 131 -19.32 -47.76 -32.75
C VAL A 131 -19.21 -49.28 -32.65
N VAL A 132 -20.31 -49.97 -32.36
CA VAL A 132 -20.39 -51.43 -32.29
C VAL A 132 -21.04 -51.99 -33.57
N PRO A 133 -20.51 -53.05 -34.19
CA PRO A 133 -19.41 -53.91 -33.71
C PRO A 133 -18.00 -53.51 -34.18
N CYS A 134 -17.84 -52.49 -35.01
CA CYS A 134 -16.55 -52.22 -35.67
C CYS A 134 -15.48 -51.57 -34.78
N GLY A 135 -15.81 -51.08 -33.59
CA GLY A 135 -14.89 -50.52 -32.60
C GLY A 135 -14.40 -49.09 -32.88
N HIS A 136 -14.71 -48.48 -34.02
CA HIS A 136 -14.20 -47.15 -34.35
C HIS A 136 -14.73 -46.06 -33.40
N ARG A 137 -13.80 -45.36 -32.75
CA ARG A 137 -14.06 -44.18 -31.94
C ARG A 137 -13.99 -42.94 -32.82
N CYS A 138 -15.15 -42.45 -33.27
CA CYS A 138 -15.20 -41.41 -34.30
C CYS A 138 -16.14 -40.25 -34.01
N CYS A 139 -16.96 -40.31 -32.96
CA CYS A 139 -17.87 -39.20 -32.63
C CYS A 139 -17.90 -38.84 -31.15
N CYS A 140 -18.34 -37.63 -30.86
CA CYS A 140 -18.65 -37.17 -29.52
C CYS A 140 -20.05 -37.64 -29.09
N SER A 141 -20.38 -37.47 -27.80
CA SER A 141 -21.68 -37.82 -27.23
C SER A 141 -22.86 -37.13 -27.93
N THR A 142 -22.72 -35.86 -28.31
CA THR A 142 -23.77 -35.08 -28.98
C THR A 142 -24.02 -35.55 -30.41
N CYS A 143 -22.96 -35.84 -31.19
CA CYS A 143 -23.10 -36.32 -32.56
C CYS A 143 -23.41 -37.82 -32.66
N SER A 144 -23.40 -38.56 -31.55
CA SER A 144 -23.71 -39.99 -31.53
C SER A 144 -25.11 -40.28 -32.09
N GLN A 145 -26.09 -39.40 -31.84
CA GLN A 145 -27.46 -39.55 -32.34
C GLN A 145 -27.54 -39.56 -33.87
N ASN A 146 -26.72 -38.74 -34.54
CA ASN A 146 -26.65 -38.71 -36.00
C ASN A 146 -26.18 -40.06 -36.58
N ILE A 147 -25.24 -40.72 -35.91
CA ILE A 147 -24.79 -42.07 -36.29
C ILE A 147 -25.90 -43.11 -36.05
N ARG A 148 -26.68 -42.98 -34.97
CA ARG A 148 -27.84 -43.87 -34.72
C ARG A 148 -28.88 -43.76 -35.82
N THR A 149 -29.10 -42.57 -36.37
CA THR A 149 -30.00 -42.34 -37.51
C THR A 149 -29.45 -42.91 -38.80
N LEU A 150 -28.17 -42.65 -39.12
CA LEU A 150 -27.52 -43.14 -40.34
C LEU A 150 -27.31 -44.66 -40.34
N ARG A 151 -27.26 -45.29 -39.15
CA ARG A 151 -27.02 -46.73 -38.92
C ARG A 151 -25.76 -47.29 -39.60
N ALA A 152 -24.79 -46.44 -39.93
CA ALA A 152 -23.51 -46.82 -40.53
C ALA A 152 -22.35 -46.06 -39.88
N CYS A 153 -21.22 -46.74 -39.69
CA CYS A 153 -20.01 -46.14 -39.14
C CYS A 153 -19.40 -45.13 -40.15
N PRO A 154 -19.12 -43.87 -39.75
CA PRO A 154 -18.49 -42.89 -40.63
C PRO A 154 -17.09 -43.26 -41.15
N ILE A 155 -16.38 -44.14 -40.42
CA ILE A 155 -15.00 -44.54 -40.77
C ILE A 155 -15.00 -45.72 -41.74
N CYS A 156 -15.68 -46.81 -41.39
CA CYS A 156 -15.61 -48.07 -42.14
C CYS A 156 -16.94 -48.52 -42.78
N ARG A 157 -18.00 -47.73 -42.64
CA ARG A 157 -19.35 -47.98 -43.19
C ARG A 157 -20.04 -49.25 -42.69
N ALA A 158 -19.50 -49.93 -41.68
CA ALA A 158 -20.14 -51.07 -41.04
C ALA A 158 -21.48 -50.68 -40.39
N LYS A 159 -22.44 -51.61 -40.39
CA LYS A 159 -23.78 -51.42 -39.80
C LYS A 159 -23.67 -51.22 -38.28
N VAL A 160 -24.25 -50.12 -37.79
CA VAL A 160 -24.24 -49.76 -36.36
C VAL A 160 -25.32 -50.54 -35.64
N THR A 161 -24.94 -51.32 -34.63
CA THR A 161 -25.89 -51.99 -33.71
C THR A 161 -26.02 -51.23 -32.40
N ASN A 162 -24.91 -50.69 -31.89
CA ASN A 162 -24.90 -49.87 -30.69
C ASN A 162 -23.77 -48.83 -30.75
N ILE A 163 -23.83 -47.84 -29.86
CA ILE A 163 -22.79 -46.84 -29.65
C ILE A 163 -22.53 -46.78 -28.15
N ILE A 164 -21.25 -46.94 -27.78
CA ILE A 164 -20.78 -46.98 -26.39
C ILE A 164 -19.96 -45.73 -26.13
N THR A 165 -20.21 -45.06 -25.00
CA THR A 165 -19.37 -43.95 -24.53
C THR A 165 -18.13 -44.52 -23.85
N VAL A 166 -16.96 -44.07 -24.29
CA VAL A 166 -15.64 -44.46 -23.77
C VAL A 166 -15.19 -43.35 -22.83
N PHE A 167 -14.89 -43.73 -21.59
CA PHE A 167 -14.30 -42.85 -20.58
C PHE A 167 -12.82 -43.21 -20.44
N ASP A 168 -11.94 -42.24 -20.72
CA ASP A 168 -10.50 -42.43 -20.58
C ASP A 168 -10.09 -42.17 -19.13
N ALA A 169 -9.36 -43.12 -18.52
CA ALA A 169 -8.89 -43.09 -17.13
C ALA A 169 -7.79 -42.04 -16.89
#